data_AF-A0A7C1XFH8-F1
#
_entry.id   AF-A0A7C1XFH8-F1
#
_cell.length_a   1.000
_cell.length_b   1.000
_cell.length_c   1.000
_cell.angle_alpha   90.00
_cell.angle_beta   90.00
_cell.angle_gamma   90.00
#
_symmetry.space_group_name_H-M   'P 1'
#
loop_
_entity.id
_entity.type
_entity.pdbx_description
1 polymer ?
#
loop_
_entity_poly.entity_id
_entity_poly.type
_entity_poly.pdbx_seq_one_letter_code
_entity_poly.pdbx_strand_id
1 'polypeptide(L)'
;LESELFGHERGAFTSAVASKKGLFEVADGGTLFLDEIAELPLQLQTKLLRVLETRSIRRIGGRVETAVDVKVVAATNRDLSTLVGDGSFRNDLYQRLNVFSVQLPPLRERRSDIPRLVYYFISDLSNRYGKGVIGIEEEALKIVQEQSWSEGNVRGLRNFIEKIIASIPVNKDVIGVDDVLVEMSSMQAREERGAYGISFHRDFTIKDVEHWAKAVACIEHLKAVLQEFDSVKVGGKERLEVMRRLEIQNDGTFYANINNGISIALEIAGRKDGHASESDVLKLLSVDNNKPLRLFIADRINRMSSGGG
;
A
#
# COMPACT_ATOMS: atom_id res chain seq x y z
N LEU A 1 20.33 -5.52 6.81
CA LEU A 1 19.56 -6.79 6.81
C LEU A 1 20.46 -8.01 6.72
N GLU A 2 21.29 -8.13 5.68
CA GLU A 2 22.19 -9.30 5.52
C GLU A 2 23.06 -9.58 6.75
N SER A 3 23.72 -8.54 7.26
CA SER A 3 24.58 -8.59 8.45
C SER A 3 23.82 -8.99 9.71
N GLU A 4 22.53 -8.66 9.80
CA GLU A 4 21.67 -9.09 10.91
C GLU A 4 21.33 -10.57 10.79
N LEU A 5 20.94 -11.04 9.60
CA LEU A 5 20.56 -12.45 9.40
C LEU A 5 21.74 -13.41 9.54
N PHE A 6 22.85 -13.12 8.87
CA PHE A 6 23.98 -14.06 8.72
C PHE A 6 25.19 -13.69 9.57
N GLY A 7 25.20 -12.52 10.21
CA GLY A 7 26.36 -12.04 10.96
C GLY A 7 27.49 -11.57 10.06
N HIS A 8 28.54 -11.04 10.66
CA HIS A 8 29.73 -10.58 9.96
C HIS A 8 30.99 -10.81 10.78
N GLU A 9 32.12 -10.96 10.09
CA GLU A 9 33.44 -10.91 10.71
C GLU A 9 33.96 -9.47 10.77
N ARG A 10 34.87 -9.20 11.72
CA ARG A 10 35.59 -7.95 11.78
C ARG A 10 36.28 -7.66 10.44
N GLY A 11 36.11 -6.45 9.92
CA GLY A 11 36.68 -6.02 8.64
C GLY A 11 35.91 -6.48 7.39
N ALA A 12 34.72 -7.08 7.54
CA ALA A 12 33.89 -7.48 6.40
C ALA A 12 33.41 -6.29 5.54
N PHE A 13 33.28 -5.10 6.14
CA PHE A 13 32.94 -3.83 5.50
C PHE A 13 33.49 -2.69 6.37
N THR A 14 33.47 -1.44 5.88
CA THR A 14 34.13 -0.28 6.51
C THR A 14 33.71 -0.03 7.96
N SER A 15 32.44 -0.29 8.30
CA SER A 15 31.91 -0.15 9.66
C SER A 15 31.94 -1.44 10.50
N ALA A 16 32.51 -2.54 10.00
CA ALA A 16 32.61 -3.82 10.71
C ALA A 16 33.78 -3.83 11.72
N VAL A 17 33.65 -3.05 12.79
CA VAL A 17 34.71 -2.86 13.81
C VAL A 17 34.94 -4.12 14.66
N ALA A 18 33.92 -4.96 14.80
CA ALA A 18 33.96 -6.23 15.54
C ALA A 18 33.17 -7.30 14.78
N SER A 19 33.38 -8.57 15.12
CA SER A 19 32.53 -9.66 14.60
C SER A 19 31.19 -9.68 15.34
N LYS A 20 30.10 -9.98 14.62
CA LYS A 20 28.74 -10.09 15.15
C LYS A 20 28.10 -11.39 14.68
N LYS A 21 27.49 -12.13 15.61
CA LYS A 21 26.67 -13.31 15.29
C LYS A 21 25.39 -12.91 14.55
N GLY A 22 25.02 -13.69 13.55
CA GLY A 22 23.74 -13.51 12.85
C GLY A 22 22.55 -14.09 13.61
N LEU A 23 21.34 -13.68 13.24
CA LEU A 23 20.09 -14.21 13.80
C LEU A 23 19.97 -15.72 13.63
N PHE A 24 20.51 -16.31 12.56
CA PHE A 24 20.55 -17.77 12.41
C PHE A 24 21.42 -18.46 13.47
N GLU A 25 22.56 -17.87 13.86
CA GLU A 25 23.38 -18.44 14.96
C GLU A 25 22.74 -18.21 16.33
N VAL A 26 22.06 -17.07 16.50
CA VAL A 26 21.36 -16.75 17.75
C VAL A 26 20.16 -17.66 17.95
N ALA A 27 19.48 -18.05 16.88
CA ALA A 27 18.31 -18.94 16.90
C ALA A 27 18.65 -20.43 16.83
N ASP A 28 19.94 -20.81 16.92
CA ASP A 28 20.38 -22.21 16.88
C ASP A 28 19.71 -23.04 17.99
N GLY A 29 19.18 -24.20 17.62
CA GLY A 29 18.33 -25.05 18.46
C GLY A 29 16.89 -24.53 18.66
N GLY A 30 16.50 -23.46 17.97
CA GLY A 30 15.25 -22.72 18.18
C GLY A 30 14.43 -22.48 16.91
N THR A 31 13.71 -21.35 16.89
CA THR A 31 12.86 -20.93 15.77
C THR A 31 13.17 -19.49 15.37
N LEU A 32 13.35 -19.24 14.08
CA LEU A 32 13.52 -17.92 13.49
C LEU A 32 12.23 -17.53 12.75
N PHE A 33 11.61 -16.43 13.20
CA PHE A 33 10.46 -15.83 12.51
C PHE A 33 10.95 -14.74 11.55
N LEU A 34 10.58 -14.86 10.28
CA LEU A 34 10.90 -13.92 9.21
C LEU A 34 9.63 -13.22 8.76
N ASP A 35 9.41 -12.01 9.24
CA ASP A 35 8.29 -11.17 8.79
C ASP A 35 8.61 -10.52 7.44
N GLU A 36 7.56 -10.25 6.66
CA GLU A 36 7.63 -9.62 5.34
C GLU A 36 8.69 -10.24 4.39
N ILE A 37 8.70 -11.58 4.27
CA ILE A 37 9.71 -12.31 3.49
C ILE A 37 9.78 -11.87 2.02
N ALA A 38 8.67 -11.35 1.47
CA ALA A 38 8.57 -10.79 0.13
C ALA A 38 9.48 -9.58 -0.11
N GLU A 39 9.87 -8.86 0.93
CA GLU A 39 10.72 -7.66 0.85
C GLU A 39 12.22 -8.00 0.83
N LEU A 40 12.58 -9.29 0.92
CA LEU A 40 13.98 -9.71 0.80
C LEU A 40 14.52 -9.44 -0.61
N PRO A 41 15.65 -8.72 -0.75
CA PRO A 41 16.34 -8.62 -2.03
C PRO A 41 16.73 -9.99 -2.58
N LEU A 42 16.70 -10.17 -3.91
CA LEU A 42 17.01 -11.45 -4.58
C LEU A 42 18.35 -12.08 -4.14
N GLN A 43 19.36 -11.25 -3.88
CA GLN A 43 20.66 -11.74 -3.40
C GLN A 43 20.57 -12.40 -2.01
N LEU A 44 19.72 -11.87 -1.13
CA LEU A 44 19.48 -12.44 0.19
C LEU A 44 18.59 -13.68 0.12
N GLN A 45 17.66 -13.73 -0.84
CA GLN A 45 16.86 -14.93 -1.10
C GLN A 45 17.76 -16.13 -1.44
N THR A 46 18.79 -15.95 -2.27
CA THR A 46 19.77 -17.01 -2.58
C THR A 46 20.53 -17.48 -1.34
N LYS A 47 20.93 -16.56 -0.45
CA LYS A 47 21.62 -16.92 0.79
C LYS A 47 20.69 -17.65 1.76
N LEU A 48 19.44 -17.19 1.88
CA LEU A 48 18.43 -17.84 2.71
C LEU A 48 18.16 -19.26 2.22
N LEU A 49 17.96 -19.45 0.91
CA LEU A 49 17.78 -20.77 0.31
C LEU A 49 18.93 -21.71 0.69
N ARG A 50 20.18 -21.25 0.54
CA ARG A 50 21.35 -22.05 0.91
C ARG A 50 21.30 -22.50 2.37
N VAL A 51 20.94 -21.61 3.30
CA VAL A 51 20.83 -21.98 4.72
C VAL A 51 19.72 -23.01 4.95
N LEU A 52 18.57 -22.88 4.28
CA LEU A 52 17.45 -23.83 4.37
C LEU A 52 17.78 -25.22 3.77
N GLU A 53 18.73 -25.28 2.83
CA GLU A 53 19.19 -26.52 2.20
C GLU A 53 20.32 -27.18 2.98
N THR A 54 21.38 -26.43 3.28
CA THR A 54 22.63 -26.97 3.84
C THR A 54 22.62 -27.00 5.36
N ARG A 55 21.69 -26.31 6.02
CA ARG A 55 21.67 -26.12 7.48
C ARG A 55 22.99 -25.57 8.02
N SER A 56 23.60 -24.68 7.23
CA SER A 56 24.85 -24.04 7.58
C SER A 56 24.86 -22.61 7.10
N ILE A 57 25.42 -21.71 7.89
CA ILE A 57 25.59 -20.32 7.50
C ILE A 57 27.07 -19.96 7.34
N ARG A 58 27.31 -18.86 6.66
CA ARG A 58 28.62 -18.22 6.58
C ARG A 58 28.45 -16.74 6.84
N ARG A 59 29.19 -16.22 7.81
CA ARG A 59 29.22 -14.78 8.12
C ARG A 59 29.76 -13.99 6.93
N ILE A 60 29.30 -12.75 6.79
CA ILE A 60 29.84 -11.83 5.78
C ILE A 60 31.34 -11.62 6.04
N GLY A 61 32.15 -11.73 4.98
CA GLY A 61 33.61 -11.67 5.07
C GLY A 61 34.27 -12.91 5.69
N GLY A 62 33.49 -13.84 6.22
CA GLY A 62 33.97 -15.09 6.79
C GLY A 62 34.18 -16.19 5.75
N ARG A 63 35.08 -17.13 6.06
CA ARG A 63 35.33 -18.34 5.25
C ARG A 63 34.79 -19.62 5.88
N VAL A 64 34.54 -19.58 7.19
CA VAL A 64 34.09 -20.73 7.97
C VAL A 64 32.59 -20.89 7.82
N GLU A 65 32.14 -22.10 7.50
CA GLU A 65 30.73 -22.48 7.61
C GLU A 65 30.44 -22.94 9.03
N THR A 66 29.32 -22.50 9.57
CA THR A 66 28.83 -22.86 10.90
C THR A 66 27.51 -23.59 10.72
N ALA A 67 27.43 -24.84 11.19
CA ALA A 67 26.18 -25.59 11.19
C ALA A 67 25.17 -24.92 12.13
N VAL A 68 23.90 -24.91 11.73
CA VAL A 68 22.79 -24.37 12.52
C VAL A 68 21.58 -25.29 12.41
N ASP A 69 20.87 -25.49 13.52
CA ASP A 69 19.60 -26.20 13.56
C ASP A 69 18.48 -25.21 13.92
N VAL A 70 17.83 -24.66 12.90
CA VAL A 70 16.84 -23.58 13.08
C VAL A 70 15.56 -23.93 12.34
N LYS A 71 14.43 -23.90 13.06
CA LYS A 71 13.11 -23.93 12.43
C LYS A 71 12.77 -22.55 11.88
N VAL A 72 12.42 -22.45 10.61
CA VAL A 72 12.06 -21.16 9.99
C VAL A 72 10.55 -21.06 9.85
N VAL A 73 9.98 -19.95 10.31
CA VAL A 73 8.59 -19.56 10.08
C VAL A 73 8.62 -18.22 9.35
N ALA A 74 8.03 -18.15 8.16
CA ALA A 74 7.99 -16.92 7.37
C ALA A 74 6.56 -16.39 7.27
N ALA A 75 6.42 -15.06 7.21
CA ALA A 75 5.16 -14.37 6.98
C ALA A 75 5.30 -13.34 5.86
N THR A 76 4.20 -13.06 5.18
CA THR A 76 4.12 -12.02 4.14
C THR A 76 2.65 -11.64 3.94
N ASN A 77 2.42 -10.37 3.60
CA ASN A 77 1.14 -9.84 3.16
C ASN A 77 1.01 -9.84 1.61
N ARG A 78 2.09 -10.14 0.89
CA ARG A 78 2.13 -10.23 -0.58
C ARG A 78 2.02 -11.68 -1.02
N ASP A 79 1.32 -11.89 -2.13
CA ASP A 79 1.23 -13.19 -2.79
C ASP A 79 2.55 -13.53 -3.48
N LEU A 80 3.31 -14.45 -2.86
CA LEU A 80 4.60 -14.90 -3.38
C LEU A 80 4.49 -15.58 -4.75
N SER A 81 3.34 -16.18 -5.09
CA SER A 81 3.19 -16.86 -6.39
C SER A 81 3.20 -15.84 -7.54
N THR A 82 2.55 -14.70 -7.34
CA THR A 82 2.60 -13.55 -8.25
C THR A 82 4.04 -13.00 -8.35
N LEU A 83 4.75 -12.88 -7.23
CA LEU A 83 6.14 -12.40 -7.20
C LEU A 83 7.15 -13.37 -7.84
N VAL A 84 6.84 -14.66 -7.88
CA VAL A 84 7.61 -15.63 -8.66
C VAL A 84 7.40 -15.39 -10.15
N GLY A 85 6.17 -15.08 -10.57
CA GLY A 85 5.83 -14.78 -11.96
C GLY A 85 6.48 -13.51 -12.50
N ASP A 86 6.66 -12.48 -11.66
CA ASP A 86 7.32 -11.23 -12.04
C ASP A 86 8.86 -11.23 -11.86
N GLY A 87 9.41 -12.32 -11.31
CA GLY A 87 10.86 -12.50 -11.09
C GLY A 87 11.43 -11.75 -9.88
N SER A 88 10.60 -11.11 -9.06
CA SER A 88 11.02 -10.44 -7.82
C SER A 88 11.20 -11.40 -6.64
N PHE A 89 10.68 -12.62 -6.76
CA PHE A 89 10.88 -13.71 -5.81
C PHE A 89 11.35 -14.98 -6.49
N ARG A 90 12.31 -15.69 -5.90
CA ARG A 90 12.86 -16.91 -6.49
C ARG A 90 11.90 -18.08 -6.31
N ASN A 91 11.65 -18.82 -7.39
CA ASN A 91 10.79 -20.00 -7.36
C ASN A 91 11.33 -21.10 -6.41
N ASP A 92 12.64 -21.35 -6.40
CA ASP A 92 13.24 -22.38 -5.54
C ASP A 92 13.06 -22.10 -4.04
N LEU A 93 13.26 -20.85 -3.62
CA LEU A 93 12.97 -20.41 -2.25
C LEU A 93 11.48 -20.52 -1.94
N TYR A 94 10.60 -20.11 -2.86
CA TYR A 94 9.16 -20.23 -2.68
C TYR A 94 8.74 -21.69 -2.42
N GLN A 95 9.21 -22.63 -3.24
CA GLN A 95 8.91 -24.05 -3.06
C GLN A 95 9.44 -24.59 -1.73
N ARG A 96 10.59 -24.08 -1.25
CA ARG A 96 11.17 -24.50 0.04
C ARG A 96 10.41 -23.95 1.25
N LEU A 97 9.85 -22.74 1.15
CA LEU A 97 9.06 -22.12 2.21
C LEU A 97 7.61 -22.64 2.22
N ASN A 98 7.02 -22.87 1.04
CA ASN A 98 5.61 -23.21 0.88
C ASN A 98 5.31 -24.71 1.05
N VAL A 99 6.04 -25.38 1.94
CA VAL A 99 5.76 -26.78 2.30
C VAL A 99 4.50 -26.89 3.18
N PHE A 100 4.33 -25.92 4.07
CA PHE A 100 3.14 -25.79 4.91
C PHE A 100 2.78 -24.31 5.03
N SER A 101 1.57 -23.96 4.59
CA SER A 101 1.09 -22.57 4.55
C SER A 101 -0.16 -22.41 5.38
N VAL A 102 -0.21 -21.34 6.18
CA VAL A 102 -1.37 -20.96 6.98
C VAL A 102 -1.84 -19.60 6.50
N GLN A 103 -3.01 -19.57 5.89
CA GLN A 103 -3.66 -18.32 5.51
C GLN A 103 -4.40 -17.77 6.72
N LEU A 104 -4.03 -16.55 7.15
CA LEU A 104 -4.71 -15.86 8.24
C LEU A 104 -5.84 -15.00 7.66
N PRO A 105 -7.11 -15.35 7.89
CA PRO A 105 -8.20 -14.53 7.38
C PRO A 105 -8.23 -13.16 8.06
N PRO A 106 -8.54 -12.09 7.32
CA PRO A 106 -8.65 -10.73 7.84
C PRO A 106 -9.78 -10.63 8.88
N LEU A 107 -9.73 -9.58 9.70
CA LEU A 107 -10.63 -9.42 10.84
C LEU A 107 -12.12 -9.38 10.44
N ARG A 108 -12.44 -8.81 9.28
CA ARG A 108 -13.81 -8.80 8.69
C ARG A 108 -14.42 -10.18 8.46
N GLU A 109 -13.60 -11.22 8.29
CA GLU A 109 -14.04 -12.61 8.09
C GLU A 109 -14.15 -13.39 9.40
N ARG A 110 -13.67 -12.79 10.51
CA ARG A 110 -13.68 -13.36 11.87
C ARG A 110 -14.31 -12.39 12.87
N ARG A 111 -15.45 -11.79 12.51
CA ARG A 111 -16.13 -10.76 13.32
C ARG A 111 -16.46 -11.23 14.75
N SER A 112 -16.69 -12.53 14.94
CA SER A 112 -16.90 -13.14 16.25
C SER A 112 -15.73 -12.99 17.22
N ASP A 113 -14.51 -12.75 16.73
CA ASP A 113 -13.33 -12.54 17.57
C ASP A 113 -13.25 -11.10 18.12
N ILE A 114 -13.94 -10.14 17.48
CA ILE A 114 -13.86 -8.71 17.78
C ILE A 114 -14.26 -8.40 19.24
N PRO A 115 -15.39 -8.90 19.79
CA PRO A 115 -15.74 -8.65 21.19
C PRO A 115 -14.62 -8.98 22.17
N ARG A 116 -14.01 -10.16 22.02
CA ARG A 116 -12.94 -10.61 22.92
C ARG A 116 -11.70 -9.74 22.80
N LEU A 117 -11.35 -9.32 21.59
CA LEU A 117 -10.24 -8.40 21.35
C LEU A 117 -10.52 -7.02 21.95
N VAL A 118 -11.73 -6.49 21.79
CA VAL A 118 -12.14 -5.20 22.35
C VAL A 118 -12.01 -5.21 23.87
N TYR A 119 -12.58 -6.19 24.56
CA TYR A 119 -12.47 -6.28 26.02
C TYR A 119 -11.02 -6.42 26.50
N TYR A 120 -10.21 -7.21 25.79
CA TYR A 120 -8.77 -7.30 26.07
C TYR A 120 -8.08 -5.95 25.94
N PHE A 121 -8.32 -5.22 24.84
CA PHE A 121 -7.71 -3.91 24.61
C PHE A 121 -8.20 -2.87 25.61
N ILE A 122 -9.48 -2.86 25.97
CA ILE A 122 -10.00 -1.96 27.01
C ILE A 122 -9.26 -2.20 28.32
N SER A 123 -9.15 -3.45 28.77
CA SER A 123 -8.46 -3.78 30.02
C SER A 123 -6.98 -3.35 30.00
N ASP A 124 -6.25 -3.70 28.93
CA ASP A 124 -4.83 -3.38 28.77
C ASP A 124 -4.58 -1.87 28.66
N LEU A 125 -5.35 -1.16 27.84
CA LEU A 125 -5.19 0.28 27.60
C LEU A 125 -5.68 1.12 28.78
N SER A 126 -6.80 0.75 29.40
CA SER A 126 -7.33 1.48 30.56
C SER A 126 -6.30 1.51 31.70
N ASN A 127 -5.66 0.37 31.97
CA ASN A 127 -4.53 0.28 32.90
C ASN A 127 -3.33 1.14 32.48
N ARG A 128 -2.93 1.08 31.21
CA ARG A 128 -1.76 1.83 30.69
C ARG A 128 -1.97 3.36 30.71
N TYR A 129 -3.19 3.84 30.49
CA TYR A 129 -3.52 5.26 30.47
C TYR A 129 -4.07 5.80 31.80
N GLY A 130 -4.17 4.95 32.83
CA GLY A 130 -4.73 5.34 34.13
C GLY A 130 -6.19 5.77 34.03
N LYS A 131 -6.96 5.17 33.12
CA LYS A 131 -8.39 5.42 32.94
C LYS A 131 -9.19 4.43 33.78
N GLY A 132 -10.41 4.81 34.16
CA GLY A 132 -11.34 3.95 34.94
C GLY A 132 -12.27 3.11 34.08
N VAL A 133 -11.94 2.90 32.81
CA VAL A 133 -12.84 2.29 31.83
C VAL A 133 -12.84 0.77 32.02
N ILE A 134 -14.02 0.21 32.24
CA ILE A 134 -14.25 -1.20 32.53
C ILE A 134 -14.95 -1.94 31.39
N GLY A 135 -15.53 -1.22 30.42
CA GLY A 135 -16.29 -1.87 29.35
C GLY A 135 -16.76 -0.94 28.23
N ILE A 136 -17.65 -1.49 27.41
CA ILE A 136 -18.27 -0.87 26.26
C ILE A 136 -19.75 -1.28 26.23
N GLU A 137 -20.64 -0.35 25.86
CA GLU A 137 -22.07 -0.63 25.66
C GLU A 137 -22.29 -1.66 24.54
N GLU A 138 -23.37 -2.44 24.62
CA GLU A 138 -23.66 -3.51 23.65
C GLU A 138 -23.88 -2.94 22.24
N GLU A 139 -24.61 -1.82 22.15
CA GLU A 139 -24.87 -1.09 20.92
C GLU A 139 -23.57 -0.54 20.30
N ALA A 140 -22.71 0.03 21.14
CA ALA A 140 -21.40 0.52 20.71
C ALA A 140 -20.53 -0.62 20.18
N LEU A 141 -20.52 -1.77 20.87
CA LEU A 141 -19.79 -2.95 20.43
C LEU A 141 -20.32 -3.55 19.12
N LYS A 142 -21.64 -3.51 18.89
CA LYS A 142 -22.23 -3.92 17.60
C LYS A 142 -21.69 -3.07 16.45
N ILE A 143 -21.63 -1.75 16.64
CA ILE A 143 -21.06 -0.83 15.63
C ILE A 143 -19.59 -1.19 15.34
N VAL A 144 -18.78 -1.42 16.36
CA VAL A 144 -17.36 -1.83 16.21
C VAL A 144 -17.24 -3.18 15.46
N GLN A 145 -18.15 -4.12 15.71
CA GLN A 145 -18.17 -5.43 15.05
C GLN A 145 -18.56 -5.37 13.56
N GLU A 146 -19.40 -4.41 13.17
CA GLU A 146 -19.89 -4.27 11.79
C GLU A 146 -18.85 -3.64 10.85
N GLN A 147 -17.83 -2.98 11.41
CA GLN A 147 -16.75 -2.37 10.63
C GLN A 147 -15.89 -3.41 9.90
N SER A 148 -15.36 -3.02 8.74
CA SER A 148 -14.52 -3.88 7.90
C SER A 148 -13.10 -4.08 8.46
N TRP A 149 -12.60 -3.13 9.26
CA TRP A 149 -11.21 -3.09 9.72
C TRP A 149 -10.18 -3.29 8.59
N SER A 150 -10.48 -2.74 7.41
CA SER A 150 -9.62 -2.80 6.22
C SER A 150 -8.23 -2.19 6.49
N GLU A 151 -8.18 -1.12 7.29
CA GLU A 151 -6.92 -0.52 7.73
C GLU A 151 -6.35 -1.26 8.94
N GLY A 152 -5.47 -2.23 8.69
CA GLY A 152 -4.62 -2.81 9.73
C GLY A 152 -5.26 -3.90 10.61
N ASN A 153 -6.47 -4.38 10.31
CA ASN A 153 -7.12 -5.49 11.01
C ASN A 153 -7.08 -5.31 12.55
N VAL A 154 -6.48 -6.25 13.28
CA VAL A 154 -6.34 -6.22 14.75
C VAL A 154 -5.57 -4.98 15.22
N ARG A 155 -4.56 -4.51 14.47
CA ARG A 155 -3.84 -3.27 14.78
C ARG A 155 -4.74 -2.05 14.61
N GLY A 156 -5.57 -2.04 13.57
CA GLY A 156 -6.58 -1.01 13.35
C GLY A 156 -7.56 -0.93 14.51
N LEU A 157 -8.15 -2.07 14.88
CA LEU A 157 -9.06 -2.19 16.03
C LEU A 157 -8.41 -1.71 17.33
N ARG A 158 -7.18 -2.14 17.63
CA ARG A 158 -6.46 -1.71 18.83
C ARG A 158 -6.26 -0.20 18.85
N ASN A 159 -5.81 0.38 17.75
CA ASN A 159 -5.58 1.83 17.63
C ASN A 159 -6.89 2.62 17.77
N PHE A 160 -7.99 2.09 17.24
CA PHE A 160 -9.31 2.69 17.39
C PHE A 160 -9.74 2.76 18.86
N ILE A 161 -9.66 1.63 19.57
CA ILE A 161 -9.97 1.58 21.01
C ILE A 161 -9.01 2.46 21.83
N GLU A 162 -7.73 2.49 21.49
CA GLU A 162 -6.72 3.33 22.15
C GLU A 162 -7.06 4.82 22.04
N LYS A 163 -7.52 5.28 20.86
CA LYS A 163 -7.94 6.68 20.67
C LYS A 163 -9.18 7.04 21.46
N ILE A 164 -10.17 6.15 21.50
CA ILE A 164 -11.36 6.32 22.34
C ILE A 164 -10.94 6.45 23.82
N ILE A 165 -10.13 5.53 24.33
CA ILE A 165 -9.71 5.55 25.73
C ILE A 165 -8.88 6.81 26.06
N ALA A 166 -8.06 7.27 25.13
CA ALA A 166 -7.31 8.50 25.29
C ALA A 166 -8.22 9.75 25.35
N SER A 167 -9.28 9.80 24.54
CA SER A 167 -10.15 10.97 24.40
C SER A 167 -11.25 11.08 25.47
N ILE A 168 -11.71 9.97 26.03
CA ILE A 168 -12.78 9.98 27.04
C ILE A 168 -12.33 10.55 28.39
N PRO A 169 -13.23 11.21 29.15
CA PRO A 169 -12.92 11.75 30.47
C PRO A 169 -12.48 10.66 31.47
N VAL A 170 -11.67 11.03 32.46
CA VAL A 170 -11.12 10.09 33.48
C VAL A 170 -12.24 9.41 34.30
N ASN A 171 -13.37 10.08 34.48
CA ASN A 171 -14.50 9.59 35.28
C ASN A 171 -15.52 8.78 34.48
N LYS A 172 -15.22 8.43 33.23
CA LYS A 172 -16.09 7.59 32.39
C LYS A 172 -15.63 6.14 32.49
N ASP A 173 -16.55 5.27 32.90
CA ASP A 173 -16.32 3.85 33.15
C ASP A 173 -16.73 2.95 31.98
N VAL A 174 -17.66 3.39 31.13
CA VAL A 174 -18.14 2.63 29.97
C VAL A 174 -18.01 3.45 28.69
N ILE A 175 -17.46 2.84 27.63
CA ILE A 175 -17.45 3.40 26.27
C ILE A 175 -18.86 3.33 25.70
N GLY A 176 -19.44 4.47 25.35
CA GLY A 176 -20.78 4.56 24.78
C GLY A 176 -20.78 4.70 23.26
N VAL A 177 -21.99 4.65 22.68
CA VAL A 177 -22.19 4.78 21.23
C VAL A 177 -21.59 6.07 20.68
N ASP A 178 -21.77 7.20 21.36
CA ASP A 178 -21.26 8.50 20.90
C ASP A 178 -19.74 8.52 20.80
N ASP A 179 -19.03 7.87 21.73
CA ASP A 179 -17.56 7.82 21.70
C ASP A 179 -17.05 7.05 20.47
N VAL A 180 -17.74 5.95 20.14
CA VAL A 180 -17.46 5.13 18.96
C VAL A 180 -17.76 5.91 17.69
N LEU A 181 -18.91 6.59 17.60
CA LEU A 181 -19.30 7.35 16.41
C LEU A 181 -18.34 8.51 16.14
N VAL A 182 -17.91 9.24 17.18
CA VAL A 182 -16.94 10.34 17.04
C VAL A 182 -15.61 9.85 16.46
N GLU A 183 -15.07 8.73 16.96
CA GLU A 183 -13.82 8.19 16.40
C GLU A 183 -14.04 7.57 15.02
N MET A 184 -15.21 6.97 14.74
CA MET A 184 -15.56 6.45 13.41
C MET A 184 -15.55 7.56 12.36
N SER A 185 -16.19 8.70 12.63
CA SER A 185 -16.13 9.87 11.73
C SER A 185 -14.71 10.39 11.56
N SER A 186 -13.91 10.37 12.63
CA SER A 186 -12.50 10.77 12.57
C SER A 186 -11.63 9.81 11.76
N MET A 187 -11.96 8.52 11.78
CA MET A 187 -11.31 7.47 10.98
C MET A 187 -11.65 7.62 9.50
N GLN A 188 -12.92 7.76 9.16
CA GLN A 188 -13.38 7.99 7.78
C GLN A 188 -12.78 9.26 7.17
N ALA A 189 -12.76 10.36 7.93
CA ALA A 189 -12.12 11.60 7.48
C ALA A 189 -10.58 11.48 7.29
N ARG A 190 -9.93 10.47 7.87
CA ARG A 190 -8.51 10.17 7.63
C ARG A 190 -8.35 9.24 6.43
N GLU A 191 -9.23 8.25 6.26
CA GLU A 191 -9.29 7.39 5.08
C GLU A 191 -9.49 8.22 3.81
N GLU A 192 -10.41 9.18 3.81
CA GLU A 192 -10.63 10.10 2.68
C GLU A 192 -9.39 10.96 2.41
N ARG A 193 -8.72 11.46 3.45
CA ARG A 193 -7.46 12.21 3.31
C ARG A 193 -6.29 11.34 2.84
N GLY A 194 -6.29 10.05 3.17
CA GLY A 194 -5.29 9.07 2.74
C GLY A 194 -5.56 8.55 1.33
N ALA A 195 -6.82 8.39 0.92
CA ALA A 195 -7.23 8.01 -0.42
C ALA A 195 -6.93 9.09 -1.46
N TYR A 196 -6.95 10.37 -1.05
CA TYR A 196 -6.41 11.49 -1.82
C TYR A 196 -4.95 11.83 -1.48
N GLY A 197 -4.31 11.06 -0.59
CA GLY A 197 -2.96 11.30 -0.06
C GLY A 197 -1.89 10.69 -0.95
N ILE A 198 -1.39 11.47 -1.91
CA ILE A 198 -0.14 11.14 -2.61
C ILE A 198 1.00 11.18 -1.60
N SER A 199 1.78 10.11 -1.53
CA SER A 199 3.01 10.06 -0.73
C SER A 199 4.06 10.97 -1.37
N PHE A 200 4.22 12.18 -0.84
CA PHE A 200 5.23 13.13 -1.29
C PHE A 200 6.62 12.63 -0.89
N HIS A 201 7.40 12.16 -1.87
CA HIS A 201 8.83 11.91 -1.68
C HIS A 201 9.57 13.23 -1.44
N ARG A 202 10.69 13.18 -0.70
CA ARG A 202 11.39 14.33 -0.09
C ARG A 202 11.93 15.42 -1.04
N ASP A 203 11.69 15.31 -2.35
CA ASP A 203 12.28 16.19 -3.37
C ASP A 203 11.23 17.00 -4.18
N PHE A 204 10.00 17.14 -3.69
CA PHE A 204 8.97 17.95 -4.36
C PHE A 204 9.10 19.44 -4.01
N THR A 205 9.14 20.30 -5.04
CA THR A 205 9.08 21.76 -4.87
C THR A 205 7.62 22.26 -4.81
N ILE A 206 7.39 23.47 -4.30
CA ILE A 206 6.05 24.09 -4.25
C ILE A 206 5.41 24.16 -5.66
N LYS A 207 6.22 24.36 -6.70
CA LYS A 207 5.75 24.31 -8.09
C LYS A 207 5.24 22.93 -8.48
N ASP A 208 5.86 21.86 -8.01
CA ASP A 208 5.43 20.50 -8.34
C ASP A 208 4.08 20.17 -7.70
N VAL A 209 3.86 20.65 -6.47
CA VAL A 209 2.57 20.55 -5.77
C VAL A 209 1.46 21.33 -6.51
N GLU A 210 1.76 22.54 -7.01
CA GLU A 210 0.80 23.31 -7.81
C GLU A 210 0.47 22.66 -9.16
N HIS A 211 1.45 22.06 -9.84
CA HIS A 211 1.22 21.31 -11.07
C HIS A 211 0.34 20.08 -10.82
N TRP A 212 0.58 19.38 -9.71
CA TRP A 212 -0.20 18.21 -9.34
C TRP A 212 -1.64 18.56 -8.94
N ALA A 213 -1.82 19.62 -8.16
CA ALA A 213 -3.15 20.12 -7.79
C ALA A 213 -3.98 20.51 -9.03
N LYS A 214 -3.35 21.12 -10.05
CA LYS A 214 -4.00 21.47 -11.32
C LYS A 214 -4.35 20.23 -12.15
N ALA A 215 -3.48 19.22 -12.19
CA ALA A 215 -3.74 17.97 -12.89
C ALA A 215 -4.91 17.19 -12.25
N VAL A 216 -4.96 17.13 -10.91
CA VAL A 216 -6.09 16.52 -10.19
C VAL A 216 -7.38 17.29 -10.44
N ALA A 217 -7.35 18.63 -10.39
CA ALA A 217 -8.52 19.44 -10.68
C ALA A 217 -9.06 19.20 -12.11
N CYS A 218 -8.17 19.06 -13.10
CA CYS A 218 -8.58 18.69 -14.47
C CYS A 218 -9.19 17.29 -14.54
N ILE A 219 -8.62 16.31 -13.84
CA ILE A 219 -9.14 14.93 -13.82
C ILE A 219 -10.50 14.87 -13.13
N GLU A 220 -10.67 15.54 -11.99
CA GLU A 220 -11.93 15.60 -11.26
C GLU A 220 -13.01 16.37 -12.05
N HIS A 221 -12.62 17.45 -12.75
CA HIS A 221 -13.53 18.15 -13.66
C HIS A 221 -13.96 17.27 -14.84
N LEU A 222 -13.04 16.50 -15.42
CA LEU A 222 -13.34 15.52 -16.47
C LEU A 222 -14.28 14.42 -15.95
N LYS A 223 -14.03 13.86 -14.76
CA LYS A 223 -14.91 12.87 -14.14
C LYS A 223 -16.30 13.42 -13.87
N ALA A 224 -16.41 14.64 -13.35
CA ALA A 224 -17.69 15.29 -13.08
C ALA A 224 -18.50 15.50 -14.37
N VAL A 225 -17.84 15.98 -15.43
CA VAL A 225 -18.49 16.11 -16.75
C VAL A 225 -18.91 14.74 -17.27
N LEU A 226 -18.06 13.71 -17.17
CA LEU A 226 -18.36 12.36 -17.67
C LEU A 226 -19.48 11.65 -16.90
N GLN A 227 -19.59 11.85 -15.59
CA GLN A 227 -20.68 11.31 -14.76
C GLN A 227 -22.06 11.86 -15.15
N GLU A 228 -22.13 13.09 -15.68
CA GLU A 228 -23.38 13.63 -16.23
C GLU A 228 -23.80 12.96 -17.56
N PHE A 229 -22.87 12.27 -18.25
CA PHE A 229 -23.12 11.60 -19.53
C PHE A 229 -23.29 10.08 -19.41
N ASP A 230 -23.24 9.52 -18.20
CA ASP A 230 -23.23 8.07 -17.94
C ASP A 230 -24.52 7.33 -18.38
N SER A 231 -25.57 8.08 -18.73
CA SER A 231 -26.85 7.53 -19.21
C SER A 231 -27.26 7.97 -20.62
N VAL A 232 -26.38 8.60 -21.41
CA VAL A 232 -26.74 9.15 -22.72
C VAL A 232 -26.11 8.34 -23.86
N LYS A 233 -26.93 7.89 -24.83
CA LYS A 233 -26.43 7.34 -26.10
C LYS A 233 -25.65 8.43 -26.84
N VAL A 234 -24.35 8.26 -26.97
CA VAL A 234 -23.47 9.26 -27.60
C VAL A 234 -23.68 9.24 -29.12
N GLY A 235 -24.52 10.15 -29.60
CA GLY A 235 -24.68 10.45 -31.03
C GLY A 235 -23.79 11.62 -31.46
N GLY A 236 -23.87 11.96 -32.76
CA GLY A 236 -23.08 13.07 -33.32
C GLY A 236 -23.40 14.45 -32.73
N LYS A 237 -24.60 14.64 -32.14
CA LYS A 237 -25.02 15.90 -31.50
C LYS A 237 -24.44 16.05 -30.10
N GLU A 238 -24.44 15.00 -29.30
CA GLU A 238 -23.88 14.97 -27.95
C GLU A 238 -22.37 15.20 -28.00
N ARG A 239 -21.69 14.62 -29.01
CA ARG A 239 -20.29 14.88 -29.31
C ARG A 239 -20.01 16.37 -29.57
N LEU A 240 -20.87 17.04 -30.34
CA LEU A 240 -20.72 18.47 -30.63
C LEU A 240 -20.94 19.34 -29.39
N GLU A 241 -21.82 18.92 -28.47
CA GLU A 241 -22.11 19.64 -27.22
C GLU A 241 -20.93 19.54 -26.23
N VAL A 242 -20.35 18.34 -26.09
CA VAL A 242 -19.13 18.13 -25.30
C VAL A 242 -17.96 18.92 -25.90
N MET A 243 -17.79 18.89 -27.22
CA MET A 243 -16.78 19.70 -27.92
C MET A 243 -16.97 21.20 -27.67
N ARG A 244 -18.21 21.69 -27.71
CA ARG A 244 -18.49 23.12 -27.45
C ARG A 244 -18.22 23.52 -26.01
N ARG A 245 -18.63 22.69 -25.03
CA ARG A 245 -18.41 22.96 -23.59
C ARG A 245 -16.95 22.88 -23.17
N LEU A 246 -16.16 22.03 -23.84
CA LEU A 246 -14.71 21.91 -23.63
C LEU A 246 -13.89 22.79 -24.58
N GLU A 247 -14.51 23.69 -25.35
CA GLU A 247 -13.88 24.60 -26.30
C GLU A 247 -12.98 23.92 -27.37
N ILE A 248 -13.32 22.69 -27.77
CA ILE A 248 -12.59 21.89 -28.78
C ILE A 248 -12.86 22.43 -30.20
N GLN A 249 -11.80 22.63 -31.00
CA GLN A 249 -11.94 23.12 -32.38
C GLN A 249 -12.46 22.05 -33.35
N ASN A 250 -12.97 22.49 -34.51
CA ASN A 250 -13.67 21.64 -35.49
C ASN A 250 -12.78 20.61 -36.22
N ASP A 251 -11.45 20.71 -36.10
CA ASP A 251 -10.49 19.72 -36.60
C ASP A 251 -10.35 18.51 -35.66
N GLY A 252 -11.05 18.52 -34.51
CA GLY A 252 -11.03 17.45 -33.53
C GLY A 252 -9.86 17.53 -32.56
N THR A 253 -9.06 18.59 -32.63
CA THR A 253 -7.87 18.76 -31.79
C THR A 253 -8.18 19.63 -30.59
N PHE A 254 -7.94 19.08 -29.39
CA PHE A 254 -7.91 19.85 -28.15
C PHE A 254 -6.46 20.24 -27.84
N TYR A 255 -6.23 21.51 -27.49
CA TYR A 255 -4.93 22.00 -27.03
C TYR A 255 -5.10 22.56 -25.61
N ALA A 256 -4.76 21.77 -24.59
CA ALA A 256 -4.51 22.33 -23.26
C ALA A 256 -3.11 22.95 -23.26
N ASN A 257 -3.04 24.27 -23.33
CA ASN A 257 -1.76 24.98 -23.28
C ASN A 257 -1.30 25.09 -21.82
N ILE A 258 -0.40 24.20 -21.42
CA ILE A 258 0.28 24.31 -20.14
C ILE A 258 1.51 25.18 -20.41
N ASN A 259 1.49 26.44 -19.95
CA ASN A 259 2.56 27.40 -20.22
C ASN A 259 3.97 26.81 -19.95
N ASN A 260 4.94 27.21 -20.79
CA ASN A 260 6.25 26.59 -21.12
C ASN A 260 6.25 25.63 -22.33
N GLY A 261 5.35 25.85 -23.31
CA GLY A 261 5.49 25.31 -24.66
C GLY A 261 5.18 23.82 -24.80
N ILE A 262 4.46 23.23 -23.83
CA ILE A 262 3.99 21.86 -23.92
C ILE A 262 2.52 21.87 -24.33
N SER A 263 2.30 21.60 -25.61
CA SER A 263 0.98 21.33 -26.18
C SER A 263 0.67 19.84 -26.08
N ILE A 264 -0.44 19.47 -25.46
CA ILE A 264 -0.96 18.10 -25.51
C ILE A 264 -2.08 18.08 -26.55
N ALA A 265 -1.88 17.31 -27.62
CA ALA A 265 -2.89 17.04 -28.64
C ALA A 265 -3.56 15.69 -28.36
N LEU A 266 -4.88 15.64 -28.53
CA LEU A 266 -5.71 14.45 -28.34
C LEU A 266 -6.49 14.17 -29.63
N GLU A 267 -6.47 12.93 -30.12
CA GLU A 267 -7.18 12.50 -31.34
C GLU A 267 -8.34 11.55 -31.01
N ILE A 268 -9.52 11.80 -31.57
CA ILE A 268 -10.73 11.00 -31.33
C ILE A 268 -10.83 9.87 -32.36
N ALA A 269 -10.49 8.63 -31.96
CA ALA A 269 -10.72 7.45 -32.78
C ALA A 269 -12.21 7.01 -32.75
N GLY A 270 -12.84 6.89 -33.93
CA GLY A 270 -14.25 6.47 -34.04
C GLY A 270 -14.45 4.95 -34.13
N ARG A 271 -15.59 4.44 -33.60
CA ARG A 271 -16.15 3.13 -33.95
C ARG A 271 -17.68 3.19 -34.11
N LYS A 272 -18.21 2.22 -34.86
CA LYS A 272 -19.59 2.16 -35.35
C LYS A 272 -20.64 1.70 -34.30
N ASP A 273 -20.23 1.24 -33.12
CA ASP A 273 -21.11 0.47 -32.22
C ASP A 273 -21.23 1.09 -30.81
N GLY A 274 -21.70 2.33 -30.75
CA GLY A 274 -22.67 2.87 -29.75
C GLY A 274 -22.42 2.89 -28.23
N HIS A 275 -21.41 2.25 -27.63
CA HIS A 275 -21.19 2.28 -26.17
C HIS A 275 -19.71 2.47 -25.80
N ALA A 276 -19.44 3.25 -24.74
CA ALA A 276 -18.09 3.53 -24.23
C ALA A 276 -17.88 2.94 -22.83
N SER A 277 -16.74 2.28 -22.60
CA SER A 277 -16.27 1.85 -21.27
C SER A 277 -15.24 2.84 -20.68
N GLU A 278 -14.92 2.74 -19.39
CA GLU A 278 -13.84 3.53 -18.73
C GLU A 278 -12.50 3.42 -19.49
N SER A 279 -12.20 2.23 -20.02
CA SER A 279 -11.02 2.00 -20.87
C SER A 279 -11.06 2.75 -22.21
N ASP A 280 -12.24 3.14 -22.69
CA ASP A 280 -12.41 3.84 -23.97
C ASP A 280 -12.32 5.35 -23.80
N VAL A 281 -12.78 5.86 -22.66
CA VAL A 281 -12.55 7.25 -22.23
C VAL A 281 -11.07 7.53 -22.05
N LEU A 282 -10.30 6.57 -21.53
CA LEU A 282 -8.85 6.70 -21.37
C LEU A 282 -8.07 6.63 -22.70
N LYS A 283 -8.64 6.05 -23.77
CA LYS A 283 -8.04 6.08 -25.12
C LYS A 283 -8.22 7.44 -25.80
N LEU A 284 -9.28 8.17 -25.48
CA LEU A 284 -9.50 9.56 -25.95
C LEU A 284 -8.45 10.53 -25.39
N LEU A 285 -7.73 10.14 -24.33
CA LEU A 285 -6.72 10.94 -23.64
C LEU A 285 -5.27 10.54 -24.02
N SER A 286 -5.06 9.89 -25.16
CA SER A 286 -3.71 9.45 -25.58
C SER A 286 -2.86 10.60 -26.10
N VAL A 287 -1.56 10.60 -25.79
CA VAL A 287 -0.57 11.56 -26.32
C VAL A 287 0.35 10.80 -27.29
N ASP A 288 0.69 11.42 -28.43
CA ASP A 288 1.57 10.96 -29.52
C ASP A 288 1.83 9.43 -29.64
N ASN A 289 1.44 8.87 -30.78
CA ASN A 289 1.57 7.43 -31.11
C ASN A 289 0.74 6.48 -30.22
N ASN A 290 -0.48 6.88 -29.82
CA ASN A 290 -1.44 6.01 -29.12
C ASN A 290 -0.95 5.49 -27.74
N LYS A 291 -0.01 6.17 -27.10
CA LYS A 291 0.42 5.80 -25.74
C LYS A 291 -0.66 6.22 -24.73
N PRO A 292 -1.12 5.31 -23.85
CA PRO A 292 -2.00 5.68 -22.74
C PRO A 292 -1.37 6.78 -21.89
N LEU A 293 -2.13 7.81 -21.52
CA LEU A 293 -1.65 8.98 -20.76
C LEU A 293 -0.79 8.60 -19.55
N ARG A 294 -1.19 7.54 -18.83
CA ARG A 294 -0.45 6.99 -17.69
C ARG A 294 0.98 6.53 -18.04
N LEU A 295 1.17 5.90 -19.21
CA LEU A 295 2.45 5.37 -19.67
C LEU A 295 3.33 6.50 -20.21
N PHE A 296 2.73 7.50 -20.85
CA PHE A 296 3.45 8.72 -21.25
C PHE A 296 3.97 9.49 -20.04
N ILE A 297 3.13 9.68 -19.01
CA ILE A 297 3.53 10.33 -17.75
C ILE A 297 4.62 9.51 -17.05
N ALA A 298 4.47 8.19 -16.93
CA ALA A 298 5.46 7.31 -16.32
C ALA A 298 6.81 7.30 -17.08
N ASP A 299 6.78 7.25 -18.42
CA ASP A 299 7.98 7.27 -19.27
C ASP A 299 8.73 8.61 -19.17
N ARG A 300 8.00 9.72 -19.00
CA ARG A 300 8.59 11.06 -18.85
C ARG A 300 9.14 11.31 -17.44
N ILE A 301 8.48 10.78 -16.41
CA ILE A 301 9.01 10.72 -15.04
C ILE A 301 10.32 9.93 -15.05
N ASN A 302 10.33 8.72 -15.63
CA ASN A 302 11.53 7.88 -15.70
C ASN A 302 12.70 8.54 -16.46
N ARG A 303 12.42 9.29 -17.54
CA ARG A 303 13.45 10.06 -18.28
C ARG A 303 14.00 11.25 -17.51
N MET A 304 13.18 11.94 -16.71
CA MET A 304 13.67 12.99 -15.80
C MET A 304 14.47 12.43 -14.62
N SER A 305 14.17 11.20 -14.18
CA SER A 305 14.95 10.50 -13.14
C SER A 305 16.29 9.94 -13.63
N SER A 306 16.51 9.83 -14.94
CA SER A 306 17.70 9.19 -15.54
C SER A 306 18.62 10.16 -16.32
N GLY A 307 18.29 11.46 -16.36
CA GLY A 307 19.13 12.48 -16.99
C GLY A 307 19.58 13.54 -16.00
N GLY A 308 20.77 13.35 -15.41
CA GLY A 308 21.58 14.48 -14.95
C GLY A 308 22.22 15.15 -16.18
N GLY A 309 21.97 16.45 -16.32
CA GLY A 309 22.50 17.33 -17.36
C GLY A 309 21.83 18.68 -17.29
#